data_AF-A0A5J4L9Q7-F1
#
_entry.id   AF-A0A5J4L9Q7-F1
#
_cell.length_a   1.000
_cell.length_b   1.000
_cell.length_c   1.000
_cell.angle_alpha   90.00
_cell.angle_beta   90.00
_cell.angle_gamma   90.00
#
_symmetry.space_group_name_H-M   'P 1'
#
loop_
_entity.id
_entity.type
_entity.pdbx_description
1 polymer ?
#
loop_
_entity_poly.entity_id
_entity_poly.type
_entity_poly.pdbx_seq_one_letter_code
_entity_poly.pdbx_strand_id
1 'polypeptide(L)'
;MRFGSTPATSFTVVSDTHITAVAPAGTGTVQVTVTTAGGTSNGVSYTYALAPTLSGIIPNQGPTSGGNTVTLTGTNFTGTTAVTFGSTPATSFTVVSPTQITAVVPAATAGPVGVTVTTPGGSATLPSAYFYVSAPVLTGVAPLSGPLSGGNTVTLTGIHLVEATAVRFGAIPATTFTVVSDSQITAVVPAGAAGLADVTVTTAGGTSNPVTYTYLPAPVVTTVVPNQGPTAGGITLTLTGTNLAQATQVLIGTDPAGFTVVSDTHLVVDALPGAVGPVGVTVITPGGTSAPVTYTRVGAPGI
;
A
#
# COMPACT_ATOMS: atom_id res chain seq x y z
N MET A 1 -50.54 -10.86 -33.05
CA MET A 1 -49.10 -10.72 -33.39
C MET A 1 -48.35 -11.96 -32.93
N ARG A 2 -47.38 -12.46 -33.71
CA ARG A 2 -46.55 -13.63 -33.39
C ARG A 2 -45.07 -13.33 -33.67
N PHE A 3 -44.18 -13.99 -32.92
CA PHE A 3 -42.73 -14.01 -33.08
C PHE A 3 -42.33 -15.41 -33.55
N GLY A 4 -42.30 -15.63 -34.86
CA GLY A 4 -42.21 -16.97 -35.45
C GLY A 4 -43.47 -17.78 -35.16
N SER A 5 -43.33 -18.95 -34.56
CA SER A 5 -44.47 -19.80 -34.19
C SER A 5 -45.09 -19.42 -32.82
N THR A 6 -44.45 -18.58 -32.01
CA THR A 6 -44.96 -18.22 -30.67
C THR A 6 -45.74 -16.91 -30.68
N PRO A 7 -46.95 -16.84 -30.07
CA PRO A 7 -47.65 -15.57 -29.89
C PRO A 7 -46.87 -14.59 -29.02
N ALA A 8 -47.04 -13.28 -29.23
CA ALA A 8 -46.58 -12.25 -28.30
C ALA A 8 -47.21 -12.48 -26.91
N THR A 9 -46.47 -12.19 -25.83
CA THR A 9 -47.01 -12.32 -24.45
C THR A 9 -48.11 -11.30 -24.19
N SER A 10 -47.96 -10.10 -24.74
CA SER A 10 -49.01 -9.09 -24.84
C SER A 10 -48.72 -8.13 -26.00
N PHE A 11 -49.74 -7.42 -26.47
CA PHE A 11 -49.57 -6.32 -27.40
C PHE A 11 -50.71 -5.30 -27.26
N THR A 12 -50.47 -4.07 -27.69
CA THR A 12 -51.45 -2.99 -27.76
C THR A 12 -51.35 -2.32 -29.12
N VAL A 13 -52.48 -2.18 -29.80
CA VAL A 13 -52.57 -1.42 -31.05
C VAL A 13 -52.74 0.05 -30.67
N VAL A 14 -51.77 0.88 -31.02
CA VAL A 14 -51.75 2.31 -30.70
C VAL A 14 -52.32 3.13 -31.86
N SER A 15 -52.04 2.72 -33.10
CA SER A 15 -52.60 3.28 -34.32
C SER A 15 -52.60 2.22 -35.43
N ASP A 16 -53.10 2.58 -36.62
CA ASP A 16 -52.99 1.79 -37.84
C ASP A 16 -51.54 1.48 -38.26
N THR A 17 -50.58 2.23 -37.73
CA THR A 17 -49.16 2.22 -38.08
C THR A 17 -48.26 1.88 -36.90
N HIS A 18 -48.82 1.67 -35.69
CA HIS A 18 -48.04 1.45 -34.48
C HIS A 18 -48.67 0.41 -33.56
N ILE A 19 -47.89 -0.63 -33.23
CA ILE A 19 -48.22 -1.66 -32.26
C ILE A 19 -47.07 -1.76 -31.27
N THR A 20 -47.37 -1.69 -29.97
CA THR A 20 -46.43 -2.05 -28.92
C THR A 20 -46.66 -3.50 -28.52
N ALA A 21 -45.60 -4.28 -28.36
CA ALA A 21 -45.71 -5.69 -28.01
C ALA A 21 -44.58 -6.14 -27.10
N VAL A 22 -44.89 -7.10 -26.24
CA VAL A 22 -43.91 -7.79 -25.41
C VAL A 22 -43.56 -9.10 -26.11
N ALA A 23 -42.28 -9.22 -26.50
CA ALA A 23 -41.78 -10.44 -27.11
C ALA A 23 -41.85 -11.61 -26.12
N PRO A 24 -42.24 -12.82 -26.55
CA PRO A 24 -42.19 -14.01 -25.71
C PRO A 24 -40.74 -14.46 -25.49
N ALA A 25 -40.51 -15.40 -24.57
CA ALA A 25 -39.18 -16.02 -24.46
C ALA A 25 -38.84 -16.80 -25.74
N GLY A 26 -37.59 -16.69 -26.21
CA GLY A 26 -37.14 -17.32 -27.45
C GLY A 26 -35.62 -17.24 -27.65
N THR A 27 -35.14 -17.88 -28.72
CA THR A 27 -33.74 -17.86 -29.14
C THR A 27 -33.64 -17.70 -30.66
N GLY A 28 -32.48 -17.26 -31.15
CA GLY A 28 -32.22 -17.11 -32.58
C GLY A 28 -32.98 -15.95 -33.23
N THR A 29 -33.12 -16.01 -34.55
CA THR A 29 -33.87 -15.02 -35.34
C THR A 29 -35.20 -15.60 -35.77
N VAL A 30 -36.28 -14.87 -35.52
CA VAL A 30 -37.65 -15.23 -35.90
C VAL A 30 -38.29 -14.12 -36.74
N GLN A 31 -39.34 -14.45 -37.48
CA GLN A 31 -40.13 -13.47 -38.22
C GLN A 31 -41.31 -13.00 -37.39
N VAL A 32 -41.43 -11.69 -37.19
CA VAL A 32 -42.56 -11.05 -36.53
C VAL A 32 -43.65 -10.79 -37.55
N THR A 33 -44.85 -11.28 -37.27
CA THR A 33 -46.02 -11.11 -38.14
C THR A 33 -47.24 -10.62 -37.34
N VAL A 34 -48.09 -9.86 -38.02
CA VAL A 34 -49.37 -9.36 -37.51
C VAL A 34 -50.48 -9.94 -38.37
N THR A 35 -51.49 -10.53 -37.74
CA THR A 35 -52.67 -11.05 -38.43
C THR A 35 -53.86 -10.18 -38.08
N THR A 36 -54.55 -9.68 -39.09
CA THR A 36 -55.83 -8.95 -39.00
C THR A 36 -56.91 -9.75 -39.72
N ALA A 37 -58.15 -9.23 -39.75
CA ALA A 37 -59.23 -9.83 -40.54
C ALA A 37 -58.91 -9.87 -42.06
N GLY A 38 -58.03 -8.98 -42.53
CA GLY A 38 -57.59 -8.93 -43.94
C GLY A 38 -56.45 -9.90 -44.29
N GLY A 39 -55.92 -10.66 -43.33
CA GLY A 39 -54.83 -11.62 -43.53
C GLY A 39 -53.62 -11.37 -42.63
N THR A 40 -52.51 -12.06 -42.93
CA THR A 40 -51.24 -11.95 -42.21
C THR A 40 -50.28 -11.06 -42.98
N SER A 41 -49.59 -10.15 -42.28
CA SER A 41 -48.56 -9.27 -42.84
C SER A 41 -47.36 -10.05 -43.38
N ASN A 42 -46.46 -9.35 -44.07
CA ASN A 42 -45.09 -9.83 -44.25
C ASN A 42 -44.40 -10.02 -42.89
N GLY A 43 -43.33 -10.83 -42.89
CA GLY A 43 -42.45 -10.99 -41.72
C GLY A 43 -41.44 -9.85 -41.62
N VAL A 44 -41.17 -9.42 -40.38
CA VAL A 44 -40.02 -8.56 -40.04
C VAL A 44 -39.09 -9.34 -39.11
N SER A 45 -37.79 -9.37 -39.40
CA SER A 45 -36.83 -10.13 -38.59
C SER A 45 -36.69 -9.55 -37.18
N TYR A 46 -36.73 -10.42 -36.18
CA TYR A 46 -36.44 -10.12 -34.78
C TYR A 46 -35.44 -11.15 -34.25
N THR A 47 -34.33 -10.68 -33.68
CA THR A 47 -33.28 -11.54 -33.12
C THR A 47 -33.29 -11.43 -31.61
N TYR A 48 -33.45 -12.56 -30.93
CA TYR A 48 -33.35 -12.63 -29.48
C TYR A 48 -31.89 -12.42 -29.05
N ALA A 49 -31.66 -11.46 -28.15
CA ALA A 49 -30.36 -11.26 -27.53
C ALA A 49 -30.04 -12.45 -26.62
N LEU A 50 -28.81 -12.95 -26.71
CA LEU A 50 -28.33 -14.01 -25.83
C LEU A 50 -28.06 -13.45 -24.44
N ALA A 51 -28.40 -14.23 -23.41
CA ALA A 51 -28.02 -13.89 -22.04
C ALA A 51 -26.49 -13.83 -21.92
N PRO A 52 -25.95 -12.89 -21.11
CA PRO A 52 -24.52 -12.81 -20.88
C PRO A 52 -24.05 -13.99 -20.02
N THR A 53 -22.74 -14.27 -20.07
CA THR A 53 -22.07 -15.04 -19.02
C THR A 53 -20.98 -14.17 -18.42
N LEU A 54 -20.74 -14.28 -17.12
CA LEU A 54 -19.65 -13.61 -16.43
C LEU A 54 -18.77 -14.69 -15.79
N SER A 55 -17.53 -14.82 -16.26
CA SER A 55 -16.63 -15.90 -15.89
C SER A 55 -15.48 -15.46 -14.99
N GLY A 56 -15.13 -14.17 -14.98
CA GLY A 56 -13.99 -13.70 -14.21
C GLY A 56 -13.93 -12.18 -14.05
N ILE A 57 -13.10 -11.77 -13.09
CA ILE A 57 -12.80 -10.39 -12.75
C ILE A 57 -11.34 -10.28 -12.33
N ILE A 58 -10.60 -9.32 -12.88
CA ILE A 58 -9.20 -9.05 -12.53
C ILE A 58 -8.94 -7.54 -12.50
N PRO A 59 -8.37 -6.98 -11.43
CA PRO A 59 -8.14 -7.60 -10.13
C PRO A 59 -9.46 -8.01 -9.43
N ASN A 60 -9.43 -9.07 -8.63
CA ASN A 60 -10.60 -9.55 -7.87
C ASN A 60 -10.71 -8.93 -6.46
N GLN A 61 -9.81 -8.02 -6.10
CA GLN A 61 -9.85 -7.29 -4.84
C GLN A 61 -9.38 -5.84 -5.03
N GLY A 62 -9.71 -4.97 -4.08
CA GLY A 62 -9.24 -3.59 -4.06
C GLY A 62 -9.82 -2.76 -2.92
N PRO A 63 -9.55 -1.45 -2.89
CA PRO A 63 -9.86 -0.59 -1.75
C PRO A 63 -11.35 -0.37 -1.53
N THR A 64 -11.77 -0.25 -0.26
CA THR A 64 -13.13 0.17 0.14
C THR A 64 -13.54 1.55 -0.39
N SER A 65 -12.57 2.42 -0.69
CA SER A 65 -12.81 3.72 -1.34
C SER A 65 -13.26 3.59 -2.80
N GLY A 66 -13.12 2.41 -3.41
CA GLY A 66 -13.33 2.21 -4.85
C GLY A 66 -12.35 3.02 -5.71
N GLY A 67 -12.75 3.26 -6.95
CA GLY A 67 -12.02 4.05 -7.94
C GLY A 67 -11.00 3.27 -8.77
N ASN A 68 -10.63 2.05 -8.36
CA ASN A 68 -9.80 1.17 -9.15
C ASN A 68 -10.57 0.60 -10.35
N THR A 69 -9.86 0.30 -11.44
CA THR A 69 -10.42 -0.33 -12.63
C THR A 69 -10.23 -1.84 -12.56
N VAL A 70 -11.28 -2.58 -12.90
CA VAL A 70 -11.25 -4.03 -13.07
C VAL A 70 -11.66 -4.42 -14.49
N THR A 71 -11.17 -5.57 -14.94
CA THR A 71 -11.55 -6.21 -16.19
C THR A 71 -12.46 -7.39 -15.91
N LEU A 72 -13.66 -7.37 -16.47
CA LEU A 72 -14.63 -8.45 -16.43
C LEU A 72 -14.52 -9.28 -17.70
N THR A 73 -14.49 -10.60 -17.58
CA THR A 73 -14.45 -11.54 -18.71
C THR A 73 -15.70 -12.39 -18.78
N GLY A 74 -16.15 -12.72 -19.99
CA GLY A 74 -17.38 -13.48 -20.17
C GLY A 74 -17.80 -13.60 -21.63
N THR A 75 -19.10 -13.66 -21.89
CA THR A 75 -19.67 -13.72 -23.25
C THR A 75 -20.92 -12.84 -23.36
N ASN A 76 -21.25 -12.46 -24.59
CA ASN A 76 -22.44 -11.68 -24.96
C ASN A 76 -22.56 -10.32 -24.23
N PHE A 77 -21.43 -9.63 -24.00
CA PHE A 77 -21.40 -8.29 -23.39
C PHE A 77 -21.77 -7.15 -24.34
N THR A 78 -22.03 -7.43 -25.61
CA THR A 78 -22.51 -6.41 -26.55
C THR A 78 -23.83 -5.81 -26.06
N GLY A 79 -23.87 -4.49 -25.93
CA GLY A 79 -25.07 -3.78 -25.48
C GLY A 79 -25.30 -3.82 -23.96
N THR A 80 -24.29 -4.15 -23.15
CA THR A 80 -24.37 -4.02 -21.68
C THR A 80 -24.91 -2.65 -21.28
N THR A 81 -25.94 -2.65 -20.44
CA THR A 81 -26.62 -1.45 -19.94
C THR A 81 -26.27 -1.14 -18.49
N ALA A 82 -25.81 -2.12 -17.71
CA ALA A 82 -25.38 -1.91 -16.34
C ALA A 82 -24.31 -2.92 -15.90
N VAL A 83 -23.42 -2.45 -15.03
CA VAL A 83 -22.51 -3.27 -14.23
C VAL A 83 -22.70 -2.85 -12.77
N THR A 84 -22.92 -3.80 -11.87
CA THR A 84 -23.11 -3.53 -10.43
C THR A 84 -22.19 -4.39 -9.57
N PHE A 85 -21.70 -3.81 -8.47
CA PHE A 85 -20.92 -4.47 -7.43
C PHE A 85 -21.77 -4.52 -6.16
N GLY A 86 -22.28 -5.71 -5.84
CA GLY A 86 -23.36 -5.87 -4.87
C GLY A 86 -24.60 -5.08 -5.32
N SER A 87 -25.08 -4.18 -4.48
CA SER A 87 -26.20 -3.26 -4.76
C SER A 87 -25.77 -1.94 -5.42
N THR A 88 -24.47 -1.67 -5.54
CA THR A 88 -23.96 -0.36 -5.99
C THR A 88 -23.55 -0.42 -7.46
N PRO A 89 -24.08 0.45 -8.33
CA PRO A 89 -23.64 0.55 -9.72
C PRO A 89 -22.15 0.89 -9.82
N ALA A 90 -21.47 0.35 -10.83
CA ALA A 90 -20.13 0.79 -11.21
C ALA A 90 -20.13 2.29 -11.50
N THR A 91 -19.06 2.99 -11.10
CA THR A 91 -18.95 4.44 -11.35
C THR A 91 -18.92 4.75 -12.85
N SER A 92 -18.29 3.87 -13.62
CA SER A 92 -18.35 3.84 -15.08
C SER A 92 -17.95 2.45 -15.58
N PHE A 93 -18.27 2.14 -16.84
CA PHE A 93 -17.74 0.97 -17.51
C PHE A 93 -17.62 1.20 -19.02
N THR A 94 -16.78 0.42 -19.68
CA THR A 94 -16.61 0.39 -21.14
C THR A 94 -16.69 -1.05 -21.61
N VAL A 95 -17.59 -1.33 -22.55
CA VAL A 95 -17.62 -2.61 -23.25
C VAL A 95 -16.49 -2.61 -24.28
N VAL A 96 -15.43 -3.37 -24.02
CA VAL A 96 -14.26 -3.45 -24.90
C VAL A 96 -14.53 -4.41 -26.05
N SER A 97 -15.21 -5.52 -25.76
CA SER A 97 -15.58 -6.53 -26.75
C SER A 97 -16.79 -7.34 -26.25
N PRO A 98 -17.38 -8.22 -27.07
CA PRO A 98 -18.43 -9.13 -26.61
C PRO A 98 -18.01 -10.07 -25.45
N THR A 99 -16.73 -10.13 -25.11
CA THR A 99 -16.17 -10.99 -24.05
C THR A 99 -15.43 -10.23 -22.95
N GLN A 100 -15.33 -8.90 -23.04
CA GLN A 100 -14.58 -8.08 -22.09
C GLN A 100 -15.25 -6.73 -21.80
N ILE A 101 -15.33 -6.39 -20.52
CA ILE A 101 -15.75 -5.07 -20.01
C ILE A 101 -14.66 -4.55 -19.07
N THR A 102 -14.30 -3.28 -19.17
CA THR A 102 -13.58 -2.58 -18.10
C THR A 102 -14.58 -1.79 -17.26
N ALA A 103 -14.47 -1.85 -15.93
CA ALA A 103 -15.38 -1.16 -15.02
C ALA A 103 -14.61 -0.47 -13.89
N VAL A 104 -15.06 0.72 -13.50
CA VAL A 104 -14.55 1.44 -12.33
C VAL A 104 -15.39 1.05 -11.12
N VAL A 105 -14.73 0.44 -10.13
CA VAL A 105 -15.35 -0.10 -8.92
C VAL A 105 -15.86 1.06 -8.05
N PRO A 106 -17.11 1.02 -7.57
CA PRO A 106 -17.64 2.05 -6.67
C PRO A 106 -17.10 1.87 -5.24
N ALA A 107 -17.27 2.88 -4.38
CA ALA A 107 -16.95 2.73 -2.96
C ALA A 107 -17.95 1.80 -2.25
N ALA A 108 -17.48 0.98 -1.32
CA ALA A 108 -18.30 0.07 -0.53
C ALA A 108 -17.62 -0.33 0.79
N THR A 109 -18.36 -0.99 1.67
CA THR A 109 -17.82 -1.57 2.91
C THR A 109 -16.95 -2.79 2.62
N ALA A 110 -16.00 -3.08 3.52
CA ALA A 110 -15.12 -4.24 3.38
C ALA A 110 -15.91 -5.57 3.34
N GLY A 111 -15.41 -6.51 2.55
CA GLY A 111 -15.99 -7.85 2.39
C GLY A 111 -16.29 -8.24 0.94
N PRO A 112 -16.75 -9.48 0.72
CA PRO A 112 -17.05 -10.00 -0.60
C PRO A 112 -18.37 -9.45 -1.15
N VAL A 113 -18.39 -9.11 -2.43
CA VAL A 113 -19.61 -8.77 -3.17
C VAL A 113 -19.72 -9.57 -4.46
N GLY A 114 -20.95 -9.85 -4.87
CA GLY A 114 -21.22 -10.34 -6.23
C GLY A 114 -21.05 -9.22 -7.26
N VAL A 115 -20.67 -9.57 -8.48
CA VAL A 115 -20.64 -8.64 -9.62
C VAL A 115 -21.69 -9.07 -10.62
N THR A 116 -22.52 -8.13 -11.10
CA THR A 116 -23.58 -8.40 -12.08
C THR A 116 -23.39 -7.55 -13.32
N VAL A 117 -23.50 -8.19 -14.49
CA VAL A 117 -23.55 -7.55 -15.81
C VAL A 117 -24.95 -7.73 -16.37
N THR A 118 -25.59 -6.64 -16.77
CA THR A 118 -26.94 -6.64 -17.37
C THR A 118 -26.87 -6.20 -18.82
N THR A 119 -27.53 -6.97 -19.69
CA THR A 119 -27.68 -6.72 -21.13
C THR A 119 -29.16 -6.84 -21.51
N PRO A 120 -29.55 -6.46 -22.74
CA PRO A 120 -30.89 -6.73 -23.24
C PRO A 120 -31.29 -8.22 -23.24
N GLY A 121 -30.31 -9.14 -23.29
CA GLY A 121 -30.54 -10.59 -23.22
C GLY A 121 -30.74 -11.13 -21.80
N GLY A 122 -30.61 -10.29 -20.77
CA GLY A 122 -30.71 -10.66 -19.36
C GLY A 122 -29.45 -10.28 -18.57
N SER A 123 -29.33 -10.83 -17.35
CA SER A 123 -28.23 -10.54 -16.43
C SER A 123 -27.43 -11.79 -16.08
N ALA A 124 -26.13 -11.61 -15.84
CA ALA A 124 -25.24 -12.62 -15.30
C ALA A 124 -24.59 -12.09 -14.02
N THR A 125 -24.65 -12.88 -12.95
CA THR A 125 -24.05 -12.56 -11.67
C THR A 125 -22.98 -13.58 -11.32
N LEU A 126 -21.78 -13.10 -11.00
CA LEU A 126 -20.72 -13.90 -10.39
C LEU A 126 -20.71 -13.60 -8.89
N PRO A 127 -21.14 -14.53 -8.02
CA PRO A 127 -21.24 -14.31 -6.57
C PRO A 127 -19.85 -14.21 -5.94
N SER A 128 -19.69 -13.32 -4.95
CA SER A 128 -18.43 -13.09 -4.22
C SER A 128 -17.20 -12.88 -5.13
N ALA A 129 -17.42 -12.29 -6.31
CA ALA A 129 -16.41 -12.13 -7.34
C ALA A 129 -15.36 -11.07 -6.97
N TYR A 130 -15.75 -10.06 -6.20
CA TYR A 130 -14.87 -8.96 -5.81
C TYR A 130 -14.82 -8.81 -4.28
N PHE A 131 -13.63 -8.61 -3.73
CA PHE A 131 -13.44 -8.38 -2.30
C PHE A 131 -12.97 -6.95 -2.02
N TYR A 132 -13.74 -6.20 -1.25
CA TYR A 132 -13.33 -4.89 -0.76
C TYR A 132 -12.41 -5.06 0.46
N VAL A 133 -11.19 -4.58 0.35
CA VAL A 133 -10.16 -4.62 1.39
C VAL A 133 -10.04 -3.25 2.02
N SER A 134 -10.02 -3.20 3.35
CA SER A 134 -9.78 -1.97 4.10
C SER A 134 -8.33 -1.51 3.91
N ALA A 135 -8.11 -0.21 3.83
CA ALA A 135 -6.75 0.33 3.86
C ALA A 135 -6.03 -0.07 5.17
N PRO A 136 -4.72 -0.32 5.10
CA PRO A 136 -3.90 -0.52 6.30
C PRO A 136 -3.90 0.73 7.17
N VAL A 137 -3.74 0.55 8.48
CA VAL A 137 -3.56 1.67 9.42
C VAL A 137 -2.31 1.43 10.23
N LEU A 138 -1.37 2.36 10.17
CA LEU A 138 -0.16 2.34 10.98
C LEU A 138 -0.39 3.12 12.28
N THR A 139 0.02 2.51 13.39
CA THR A 139 -0.01 3.13 14.72
C THR A 139 1.38 3.56 15.21
N GLY A 140 2.45 3.02 14.62
CA GLY A 140 3.81 3.42 15.00
C GLY A 140 4.92 2.79 14.17
N VAL A 141 6.12 3.33 14.36
CA VAL A 141 7.40 2.83 13.87
C VAL A 141 8.42 2.86 15.01
N ALA A 142 9.17 1.78 15.20
CA ALA A 142 10.17 1.67 16.26
C ALA A 142 11.43 0.94 15.76
N PRO A 143 12.64 1.49 15.92
CA PRO A 143 12.94 2.83 16.44
C PRO A 143 12.33 3.97 15.59
N LEU A 144 12.09 5.13 16.22
CA LEU A 144 11.53 6.33 15.56
C LEU A 144 12.58 7.11 14.74
N SER A 145 13.84 6.73 14.81
CA SER A 145 14.94 7.40 14.12
C SER A 145 16.08 6.45 13.77
N GLY A 146 16.97 6.92 12.90
CA GLY A 146 18.15 6.17 12.48
C GLY A 146 19.09 6.97 11.57
N PRO A 147 20.15 6.33 11.07
CA PRO A 147 21.20 6.99 10.29
C PRO A 147 20.74 7.38 8.89
N LEU A 148 21.35 8.43 8.32
CA LEU A 148 21.12 8.85 6.92
C LEU A 148 21.44 7.76 5.89
N SER A 149 22.36 6.85 6.22
CA SER A 149 22.71 5.71 5.37
C SER A 149 21.62 4.65 5.28
N GLY A 150 20.62 4.69 6.17
CA GLY A 150 19.68 3.59 6.38
C GLY A 150 20.40 2.32 6.83
N GLY A 151 19.78 1.17 6.53
CA GLY A 151 20.30 -0.17 6.80
C GLY A 151 19.90 -0.74 8.14
N ASN A 152 19.41 0.07 9.07
CA ASN A 152 18.80 -0.42 10.31
C ASN A 152 17.40 -0.99 10.05
N THR A 153 16.99 -1.91 10.92
CA THR A 153 15.66 -2.50 10.91
C THR A 153 14.73 -1.72 11.83
N VAL A 154 13.52 -1.44 11.37
CA VAL A 154 12.42 -0.93 12.18
C VAL A 154 11.25 -1.91 12.19
N THR A 155 10.46 -1.85 13.25
CA THR A 155 9.18 -2.52 13.39
C THR A 155 8.06 -1.50 13.18
N LEU A 156 7.20 -1.76 12.22
CA LEU A 156 5.95 -1.04 11.99
C LEU A 156 4.82 -1.79 12.69
N THR A 157 4.02 -1.07 13.46
CA THR A 157 2.83 -1.61 14.14
C THR A 157 1.56 -1.00 13.56
N GLY A 158 0.50 -1.79 13.49
CA GLY A 158 -0.75 -1.36 12.86
C GLY A 158 -1.84 -2.42 12.83
N ILE A 159 -2.73 -2.31 11.84
CA ILE A 159 -3.78 -3.29 11.50
C ILE A 159 -3.91 -3.42 9.97
N HIS A 160 -4.44 -4.56 9.50
CA HIS A 160 -4.59 -4.91 8.08
C HIS A 160 -3.25 -4.93 7.31
N LEU A 161 -2.18 -5.43 7.93
CA LEU A 161 -0.84 -5.45 7.35
C LEU A 161 -0.49 -6.76 6.62
N VAL A 162 -1.31 -7.81 6.74
CA VAL A 162 -0.94 -9.16 6.27
C VAL A 162 -0.69 -9.26 4.76
N GLU A 163 -1.32 -8.39 3.96
CA GLU A 163 -1.18 -8.33 2.49
C GLU A 163 -0.34 -7.12 2.02
N ALA A 164 0.61 -6.66 2.84
CA ALA A 164 1.51 -5.59 2.44
C ALA A 164 2.33 -5.98 1.21
N THR A 165 2.26 -5.13 0.17
CA THR A 165 3.01 -5.27 -1.07
C THR A 165 4.12 -4.22 -1.19
N ALA A 166 4.04 -3.14 -0.40
CA ALA A 166 5.10 -2.13 -0.33
C ALA A 166 5.18 -1.49 1.06
N VAL A 167 6.40 -1.14 1.46
CA VAL A 167 6.71 -0.24 2.57
C VAL A 167 7.57 0.89 2.00
N ARG A 168 7.26 2.15 2.32
CA ARG A 168 8.02 3.32 1.84
C ARG A 168 8.37 4.25 2.98
N PHE A 169 9.55 4.87 2.88
CA PHE A 169 10.01 5.97 3.72
C PHE A 169 10.11 7.22 2.84
N GLY A 170 9.12 8.09 2.94
CA GLY A 170 8.86 9.14 1.96
C GLY A 170 8.60 8.53 0.57
N ALA A 171 9.34 8.99 -0.44
CA ALA A 171 9.24 8.43 -1.80
C ALA A 171 10.04 7.13 -1.99
N ILE A 172 10.95 6.80 -1.07
CA ILE A 172 11.94 5.73 -1.25
C ILE A 172 11.37 4.41 -0.70
N PRO A 173 11.33 3.32 -1.49
CA PRO A 173 10.91 2.01 -0.99
C PRO A 173 11.88 1.50 0.08
N ALA A 174 11.36 0.79 1.08
CA ALA A 174 12.20 0.04 2.01
C ALA A 174 13.09 -0.94 1.24
N THR A 175 14.32 -1.15 1.71
CA THR A 175 15.28 -2.05 1.05
C THR A 175 14.75 -3.47 1.02
N THR A 176 14.16 -3.90 2.14
CA THR A 176 13.37 -5.14 2.26
C THR A 176 12.33 -4.94 3.37
N PHE A 177 11.31 -5.79 3.40
CA PHE A 177 10.42 -5.90 4.54
C PHE A 177 9.87 -7.33 4.66
N THR A 178 9.47 -7.69 5.87
CA THR A 178 8.83 -8.96 6.20
C THR A 178 7.53 -8.68 6.94
N VAL A 179 6.44 -9.22 6.43
CA VAL A 179 5.16 -9.24 7.14
C VAL A 179 5.24 -10.29 8.23
N VAL A 180 5.15 -9.87 9.49
CA VAL A 180 5.24 -10.77 10.65
C VAL A 180 3.85 -11.23 11.07
N SER A 181 2.88 -10.32 11.06
CA SER A 181 1.47 -10.59 11.36
C SER A 181 0.58 -9.52 10.75
N ASP A 182 -0.74 -9.63 10.91
CA ASP A 182 -1.67 -8.57 10.49
C ASP A 182 -1.45 -7.23 11.21
N SER A 183 -0.72 -7.24 12.33
CA SER A 183 -0.43 -6.04 13.14
C SER A 183 1.04 -5.63 13.16
N GLN A 184 1.92 -6.34 12.45
CA GLN A 184 3.35 -6.08 12.50
C GLN A 184 4.08 -6.37 11.18
N ILE A 185 4.93 -5.42 10.77
CA ILE A 185 5.90 -5.57 9.69
C ILE A 185 7.29 -5.19 10.24
N THR A 186 8.33 -5.94 9.87
CA THR A 186 9.72 -5.47 10.00
C THR A 186 10.22 -4.98 8.65
N ALA A 187 10.91 -3.83 8.63
CA ALA A 187 11.40 -3.23 7.40
C ALA A 187 12.83 -2.73 7.58
N VAL A 188 13.66 -2.90 6.54
CA VAL A 188 15.00 -2.33 6.48
C VAL A 188 14.91 -0.94 5.87
N VAL A 189 15.29 0.06 6.66
CA VAL A 189 15.21 1.48 6.31
C VAL A 189 16.16 1.77 5.14
N PRO A 190 15.71 2.43 4.06
CA PRO A 190 16.59 2.81 2.95
C PRO A 190 17.45 4.03 3.33
N ALA A 191 18.46 4.37 2.52
CA ALA A 191 19.18 5.62 2.69
C ALA A 191 18.25 6.83 2.46
N GLY A 192 18.44 7.90 3.23
CA GLY A 192 17.55 9.07 3.23
C GLY A 192 18.26 10.38 3.58
N ALA A 193 17.58 11.50 3.29
CA ALA A 193 18.06 12.83 3.67
C ALA A 193 17.72 13.12 5.14
N ALA A 194 18.50 14.01 5.78
CA ALA A 194 18.26 14.38 7.17
C ALA A 194 16.88 15.02 7.37
N GLY A 195 16.22 14.66 8.48
CA GLY A 195 14.90 15.17 8.84
C GLY A 195 13.81 14.10 8.83
N LEU A 196 12.56 14.57 8.78
CA LEU A 196 11.38 13.71 8.87
C LEU A 196 11.09 13.02 7.54
N ALA A 197 10.70 11.75 7.61
CA ALA A 197 10.18 10.98 6.52
C ALA A 197 8.89 10.26 6.94
N ASP A 198 7.86 10.38 6.13
CA ASP A 198 6.60 9.67 6.33
C ASP A 198 6.75 8.21 5.92
N VAL A 199 6.43 7.30 6.83
CA VAL A 199 6.43 5.87 6.59
C VAL A 199 5.02 5.41 6.27
N THR A 200 4.87 4.70 5.16
CA THR A 200 3.58 4.17 4.70
C THR A 200 3.70 2.72 4.27
N VAL A 201 2.57 2.00 4.38
CA VAL A 201 2.41 0.62 3.90
C VAL A 201 1.29 0.58 2.87
N THR A 202 1.49 -0.16 1.78
CA THR A 202 0.47 -0.37 0.75
C THR A 202 0.03 -1.84 0.74
N THR A 203 -1.28 -2.08 0.75
CA THR A 203 -1.91 -3.39 0.50
C THR A 203 -2.88 -3.29 -0.69
N ALA A 204 -3.59 -4.37 -1.01
CA ALA A 204 -4.72 -4.32 -1.95
C ALA A 204 -5.83 -3.33 -1.51
N GLY A 205 -5.95 -3.07 -0.20
CA GLY A 205 -6.89 -2.10 0.37
C GLY A 205 -6.48 -0.64 0.22
N GLY A 206 -5.31 -0.37 -0.36
CA GLY A 206 -4.77 0.98 -0.54
C GLY A 206 -3.52 1.25 0.29
N THR A 207 -3.19 2.52 0.46
CA THR A 207 -2.03 2.97 1.24
C THR A 207 -2.47 3.45 2.62
N SER A 208 -1.65 3.19 3.64
CA SER A 208 -1.92 3.57 5.02
C SER A 208 -1.86 5.07 5.24
N ASN A 209 -2.34 5.51 6.40
CA ASN A 209 -1.89 6.77 6.97
C ASN A 209 -0.36 6.77 7.16
N PRO A 210 0.29 7.94 7.13
CA PRO A 210 1.70 8.05 7.45
C PRO A 210 1.95 7.94 8.96
N VAL A 211 3.08 7.34 9.33
CA VAL A 211 3.72 7.51 10.65
C VAL A 211 5.11 8.09 10.44
N THR A 212 5.62 8.90 11.37
CA THR A 212 6.86 9.66 11.14
C THR A 212 8.10 8.91 11.59
N TYR A 213 9.13 8.90 10.75
CA TYR A 213 10.48 8.44 11.04
C TYR A 213 11.49 9.58 10.85
N THR A 214 12.54 9.64 11.67
CA THR A 214 13.56 10.70 11.58
C THR A 214 14.92 10.17 11.16
N TYR A 215 15.43 10.67 10.02
CA TYR A 215 16.80 10.46 9.59
C TYR A 215 17.72 11.46 10.30
N LEU A 216 18.65 10.94 11.10
CA LEU A 216 19.60 11.71 11.89
C LEU A 216 21.03 11.58 11.32
N PRO A 217 21.79 12.69 11.24
CA PRO A 217 23.20 12.63 10.91
C PRO A 217 24.01 11.91 12.00
N ALA A 218 25.11 11.28 11.59
CA ALA A 218 26.07 10.71 12.53
C ALA A 218 26.67 11.82 13.44
N PRO A 219 27.05 11.47 14.68
CA PRO A 219 27.75 12.40 15.55
C PRO A 219 29.14 12.68 15.00
N VAL A 220 29.61 13.91 15.18
CA VAL A 220 30.99 14.28 14.87
C VAL A 220 31.65 14.70 16.15
N VAL A 221 32.76 14.07 16.51
CA VAL A 221 33.64 14.50 17.59
C VAL A 221 34.82 15.20 16.95
N THR A 222 35.10 16.43 17.34
CA THR A 222 36.20 17.23 16.79
C THR A 222 37.41 17.24 17.71
N THR A 223 37.19 17.33 19.03
CA THR A 223 38.28 17.39 20.02
C THR A 223 37.95 16.63 21.29
N VAL A 224 39.00 16.12 21.93
CA VAL A 224 38.98 15.56 23.29
C VAL A 224 39.97 16.32 24.16
N VAL A 225 39.52 16.83 25.30
CA VAL A 225 40.32 17.67 26.19
C VAL A 225 40.15 17.21 27.65
N PRO A 226 41.23 16.82 28.35
CA PRO A 226 42.60 16.64 27.85
C PRO A 226 42.71 15.55 26.77
N ASN A 227 43.63 15.70 25.82
CA ASN A 227 43.90 14.66 24.79
C ASN A 227 44.90 13.59 25.23
N GLN A 228 45.36 13.69 26.48
CA GLN A 228 46.35 12.83 27.10
C GLN A 228 45.95 12.60 28.56
N GLY A 229 46.22 11.41 29.10
CA GLY A 229 45.99 11.14 30.51
C GLY A 229 46.64 9.85 31.00
N PRO A 230 46.61 9.57 32.32
CA PRO A 230 47.33 8.45 32.91
C PRO A 230 46.77 7.09 32.46
N THR A 231 47.61 6.06 32.41
CA THR A 231 47.18 4.66 32.18
C THR A 231 46.21 4.13 33.23
N ALA A 232 46.17 4.73 34.42
CA ALA A 232 45.21 4.41 35.47
C ALA A 232 43.79 4.93 35.19
N GLY A 233 43.59 5.78 34.19
CA GLY A 233 42.31 6.45 33.97
C GLY A 233 41.98 7.44 35.09
N GLY A 234 40.69 7.66 35.34
CA GLY A 234 40.20 8.46 36.48
C GLY A 234 40.26 9.98 36.28
N ILE A 235 40.58 10.44 35.07
CA ILE A 235 40.39 11.84 34.67
C ILE A 235 39.10 11.97 33.88
N THR A 236 38.54 13.17 33.88
CA THR A 236 37.39 13.50 33.07
C THR A 236 37.83 14.16 31.76
N LEU A 237 37.26 13.71 30.65
CA LEU A 237 37.49 14.20 29.30
C LEU A 237 36.27 15.02 28.85
N THR A 238 36.51 16.17 28.23
CA THR A 238 35.50 16.94 27.51
C THR A 238 35.62 16.63 26.03
N LEU A 239 34.55 16.10 25.44
CA LEU A 239 34.42 15.95 24.00
C LEU A 239 33.66 17.15 23.44
N THR A 240 34.20 17.80 22.41
CA THR A 240 33.49 18.82 21.62
C THR A 240 33.15 18.27 20.25
N GLY A 241 31.99 18.64 19.70
CA GLY A 241 31.49 18.09 18.45
C GLY A 241 30.12 18.62 18.02
N THR A 242 29.39 17.82 17.24
CA THR A 242 28.01 18.08 16.79
C THR A 242 27.16 16.82 16.86
N ASN A 243 25.84 16.97 17.00
CA ASN A 243 24.85 15.89 17.12
C ASN A 243 25.10 14.97 18.33
N LEU A 244 25.63 15.52 19.43
CA LEU A 244 25.98 14.75 20.63
C LEU A 244 24.81 14.63 21.62
N ALA A 245 23.72 15.37 21.44
CA ALA A 245 22.62 15.42 22.42
C ALA A 245 21.94 14.07 22.65
N GLN A 246 21.97 13.19 21.64
CA GLN A 246 21.37 11.85 21.68
C GLN A 246 22.41 10.73 21.82
N ALA A 247 23.57 11.02 22.41
CA ALA A 247 24.58 10.01 22.67
C ALA A 247 24.01 8.90 23.57
N THR A 248 24.10 7.66 23.11
CA THR A 248 23.68 6.47 23.86
C THR A 248 24.88 5.70 24.41
N GLN A 249 26.05 5.88 23.80
CA GLN A 249 27.29 5.24 24.23
C GLN A 249 28.50 6.06 23.81
N VAL A 250 29.53 6.07 24.66
CA VAL A 250 30.88 6.52 24.31
C VAL A 250 31.84 5.36 24.50
N LEU A 251 32.70 5.10 23.53
CA LEU A 251 33.73 4.07 23.61
C LEU A 251 35.11 4.73 23.67
N ILE A 252 35.98 4.22 24.54
CA ILE A 252 37.42 4.49 24.51
C ILE A 252 38.11 3.20 24.06
N GLY A 253 38.39 3.11 22.76
CA GLY A 253 38.77 1.88 22.09
C GLY A 253 37.52 1.04 21.85
N THR A 254 37.46 -0.12 22.48
CA THR A 254 36.28 -1.00 22.47
C THR A 254 35.46 -0.92 23.76
N ASP A 255 35.98 -0.23 24.78
CA ASP A 255 35.43 -0.28 26.12
C ASP A 255 34.41 0.85 26.35
N PRO A 256 33.19 0.54 26.83
CA PRO A 256 32.20 1.55 27.16
C PRO A 256 32.65 2.43 28.33
N ALA A 257 32.67 3.74 28.12
CA ALA A 257 32.98 4.73 29.15
C ALA A 257 31.71 5.36 29.71
N GLY A 258 31.73 5.68 31.00
CA GLY A 258 30.71 6.52 31.62
C GLY A 258 30.75 7.92 31.01
N PHE A 259 29.59 8.51 30.73
CA PHE A 259 29.51 9.85 30.15
C PHE A 259 28.27 10.60 30.62
N THR A 260 28.33 11.92 30.49
CA THR A 260 27.22 12.85 30.70
C THR A 260 27.07 13.73 29.45
N VAL A 261 25.84 13.85 28.97
CA VAL A 261 25.49 14.78 27.90
C VAL A 261 25.34 16.18 28.50
N VAL A 262 26.19 17.12 28.06
CA VAL A 262 26.12 18.52 28.50
C VAL A 262 25.30 19.36 27.52
N SER A 263 25.52 19.17 26.22
CA SER A 263 24.77 19.82 25.15
C SER A 263 24.90 19.04 23.86
N ASP A 264 24.26 19.50 22.77
CA ASP A 264 24.46 18.90 21.45
C ASP A 264 25.90 18.99 20.92
N THR A 265 26.72 19.85 21.53
CA THR A 265 28.10 20.06 21.11
C THR A 265 29.13 19.60 22.14
N HIS A 266 28.70 19.15 23.32
CA HIS A 266 29.62 18.80 24.42
C HIS A 266 29.17 17.56 25.19
N LEU A 267 30.10 16.62 25.38
CA LEU A 267 29.99 15.51 26.32
C LEU A 267 31.12 15.57 27.34
N VAL A 268 30.85 15.04 28.52
CA VAL A 268 31.82 14.79 29.57
C VAL A 268 31.94 13.28 29.74
N VAL A 269 33.16 12.74 29.74
CA VAL A 269 33.42 11.29 29.68
C VAL A 269 34.49 10.91 30.68
N ASP A 270 34.31 9.79 31.38
CA ASP A 270 35.31 9.29 32.31
C ASP A 270 36.38 8.47 31.57
N ALA A 271 37.64 8.89 31.69
CA ALA A 271 38.75 8.16 31.09
C ALA A 271 38.96 6.81 31.79
N LEU A 272 38.98 5.75 30.98
CA LEU A 272 39.18 4.38 31.47
C LEU A 272 40.67 4.03 31.59
N PRO A 273 41.05 3.18 32.58
CA PRO A 273 42.38 2.58 32.63
C PRO A 273 42.69 1.82 31.34
N GLY A 274 43.99 1.68 31.00
CA GLY A 274 44.40 0.92 29.83
C GLY A 274 45.89 1.00 29.53
N ALA A 275 46.30 0.27 28.48
CA ALA A 275 47.69 0.25 28.03
C ALA A 275 48.18 1.63 27.55
N VAL A 276 49.49 1.86 27.66
CA VAL A 276 50.16 3.06 27.13
C VAL A 276 49.96 3.13 25.62
N GLY A 277 49.70 4.33 25.11
CA GLY A 277 49.60 4.60 23.67
C GLY A 277 48.27 5.24 23.25
N PRO A 278 48.13 5.51 21.93
CA PRO A 278 46.93 6.12 21.37
C PRO A 278 45.74 5.15 21.40
N VAL A 279 44.57 5.67 21.72
CA VAL A 279 43.28 4.97 21.68
C VAL A 279 42.24 5.89 21.04
N GLY A 280 41.34 5.33 20.23
CA GLY A 280 40.25 6.09 19.61
C GLY A 280 39.10 6.30 20.59
N VAL A 281 38.55 7.51 20.63
CA VAL A 281 37.30 7.82 21.33
C VAL A 281 36.21 7.99 20.28
N THR A 282 35.13 7.22 20.41
CA THR A 282 33.96 7.29 19.50
C THR A 282 32.68 7.52 20.29
N VAL A 283 31.73 8.22 19.67
CA VAL A 283 30.40 8.46 20.21
C VAL A 283 29.38 7.77 19.32
N ILE A 284 28.42 7.08 19.93
CA ILE A 284 27.31 6.40 19.26
C ILE A 284 26.02 7.13 19.60
N THR A 285 25.22 7.42 18.59
CA THR A 285 23.87 7.99 18.68
C THR A 285 22.93 7.18 17.78
N PRO A 286 21.61 7.42 17.81
CA PRO A 286 20.70 6.86 16.81
C PRO A 286 21.07 7.22 15.36
N GLY A 287 21.75 8.35 15.13
CA GLY A 287 22.24 8.76 13.80
C GLY A 287 23.49 8.01 13.32
N GLY A 288 24.07 7.14 14.15
CA GLY A 288 25.25 6.33 13.85
C GLY A 288 26.41 6.59 14.80
N THR A 289 27.61 6.18 14.36
CA THR A 289 28.86 6.26 15.13
C THR A 289 29.79 7.32 14.55
N SER A 290 30.42 8.11 15.42
CA SER A 290 31.42 9.10 15.00
C SER A 290 32.70 8.44 14.49
N ALA A 291 33.48 9.17 13.69
CA ALA A 291 34.87 8.82 13.48
C ALA A 291 35.64 8.86 14.83
N PRO A 292 36.68 8.03 15.02
CA PRO A 292 37.48 8.03 16.24
C PRO A 292 38.36 9.27 16.35
N VAL A 293 38.37 9.91 17.52
CA VAL A 293 39.33 10.96 17.89
C VAL A 293 40.38 10.39 18.82
N THR A 294 41.65 10.72 18.62
CA THR A 294 42.75 10.14 19.40
C THR A 294 42.82 10.75 20.81
N TYR A 295 42.73 9.89 21.83
CA TYR A 295 43.17 10.13 23.20
C TYR A 295 44.39 9.24 23.46
N THR A 296 45.42 9.73 24.14
CA THR A 296 46.63 8.92 24.38
C THR A 296 46.83 8.70 25.87
N ARG A 297 47.08 7.44 26.25
CA ARG A 297 47.42 7.08 27.62
C ARG A 297 48.92 7.15 27.81
N VAL A 298 49.37 7.94 28.79
CA VAL A 298 50.77 8.10 29.16
C VAL A 298 51.08 7.32 30.43
N GLY A 299 52.21 6.61 30.43
CA GLY A 299 52.73 5.95 31.63
C GLY A 299 53.19 6.98 32.66
N ALA A 300 53.35 6.54 33.91
CA ALA A 300 53.99 7.37 34.93
C ALA A 300 55.41 7.78 34.47
N PRO A 301 55.90 8.98 34.84
CA PRO A 301 57.28 9.34 34.60
C PRO A 301 58.21 8.26 35.13
N GLY A 302 59.17 7.80 34.32
CA GLY A 302 60.20 6.87 34.77
C GLY A 302 61.02 7.53 35.86
N ILE A 303 61.23 6.81 36.98
CA ILE A 303 62.19 7.18 38.04
C ILE A 303 63.60 6.74 37.68
#